data_AF-A0A0A0CW56-F1
#
_entry.id   AF-A0A0A0CW56-F1
#
_cell.length_a   1.000
_cell.length_b   1.000
_cell.length_c   1.000
_cell.angle_alpha   90.00
_cell.angle_beta   90.00
_cell.angle_gamma   90.00
#
_symmetry.space_group_name_H-M   'P 1'
#
loop_
_entity.id
_entity.type
_entity.pdbx_description
1 polymer ?
#
loop_
_entity_poly.entity_id
_entity_poly.type
_entity_poly.pdbx_seq_one_letter_code
_entity_poly.pdbx_strand_id
1 'polypeptide(L)'
;VGIDDALAILWLAGRPGVEIAALGSVHGNAHAETAAANAQHVFDLVGLGDVPVAVGAAAPLAQPVSISGHVHGDDGLGGQGPAAAPRP
;
A
#
# COMPACT_ATOMS: atom_id res chain seq x y z
N VAL A 1 -0.48 2.37 1.04
CA VAL A 1 -1.74 1.68 0.74
C VAL A 1 -2.58 1.65 2.00
N GLY A 2 -3.50 2.60 2.04
CA GLY A 2 -4.72 2.60 2.82
C GLY A 2 -5.83 1.79 2.15
N ILE A 3 -7.02 1.83 2.74
CA ILE A 3 -8.23 1.15 2.26
C ILE A 3 -8.61 1.58 0.84
N ASP A 4 -8.63 2.88 0.58
CA ASP A 4 -8.98 3.47 -0.72
C ASP A 4 -7.90 3.24 -1.79
N ASP A 5 -6.62 3.27 -1.41
CA ASP A 5 -5.51 2.86 -2.29
C ASP A 5 -5.68 1.40 -2.75
N ALA A 6 -6.06 0.50 -1.85
CA ALA A 6 -6.30 -0.91 -2.19
C ALA A 6 -7.44 -1.06 -3.20
N LEU A 7 -8.53 -0.30 -3.02
CA LEU A 7 -9.63 -0.27 -4.01
C LEU A 7 -9.16 0.25 -5.38
N ALA A 8 -8.28 1.25 -5.41
CA ALA A 8 -7.72 1.76 -6.66
C ALA A 8 -6.85 0.71 -7.36
N ILE A 9 -6.02 -0.03 -6.62
CA ILE A 9 -5.23 -1.14 -7.17
C ILE A 9 -6.15 -2.21 -7.77
N LEU A 10 -7.16 -2.67 -7.02
CA LEU A 10 -8.10 -3.69 -7.49
C LEU A 10 -8.85 -3.24 -8.75
N TRP A 11 -9.25 -1.98 -8.80
CA TRP A 11 -9.92 -1.42 -9.96
C TRP A 11 -9.01 -1.32 -11.20
N LEU A 12 -7.74 -0.91 -11.03
CA LEU A 12 -6.76 -0.88 -12.11
C LEU A 12 -6.42 -2.29 -12.61
N ALA A 13 -6.26 -3.26 -11.70
CA ALA A 13 -5.97 -4.66 -12.04
C ALA A 13 -7.07 -5.30 -12.90
N GLY A 14 -8.34 -4.90 -12.71
CA GLY A 14 -9.47 -5.38 -13.50
C GLY A 14 -9.67 -4.66 -14.84
N ARG A 15 -8.86 -3.65 -15.18
CA ARG A 15 -9.13 -2.77 -16.32
C ARG A 15 -8.35 -3.17 -17.58
N PRO A 16 -9.01 -3.51 -18.70
CA PRO A 16 -8.33 -3.87 -19.93
C PRO A 16 -7.44 -2.74 -20.46
N GLY A 17 -6.23 -3.07 -20.91
CA GLY A 17 -5.30 -2.12 -21.51
C GLY A 17 -4.57 -1.23 -20.50
N VAL A 18 -4.68 -1.51 -19.20
CA VAL A 18 -3.91 -0.85 -18.14
C VAL A 18 -2.86 -1.81 -17.62
N GLU A 19 -1.64 -1.30 -17.45
CA GLU A 19 -0.54 -2.01 -16.82
C GLU A 19 -0.08 -1.25 -15.58
N ILE A 20 -0.02 -1.93 -14.43
CA ILE A 20 0.61 -1.40 -13.24
C ILE A 20 2.09 -1.76 -13.29
N ALA A 21 2.91 -0.84 -13.82
CA ALA A 21 4.34 -1.10 -14.04
C ALA A 21 5.16 -1.16 -12.74
N ALA A 22 4.77 -0.39 -11.73
CA ALA A 22 5.40 -0.33 -10.41
C ALA A 22 4.49 0.39 -9.40
N LEU A 23 4.78 0.23 -8.11
CA LEU A 23 4.15 0.99 -7.04
C LEU A 23 5.20 1.56 -6.07
N GLY A 24 5.10 2.86 -5.80
CA GLY A 24 5.87 3.53 -4.74
C GLY A 24 4.97 3.84 -3.55
N SER A 25 5.39 3.46 -2.35
CA SER A 25 4.70 3.80 -1.10
C SER A 25 5.33 5.01 -0.42
N VAL A 26 4.52 5.80 0.30
CA VAL A 26 4.97 6.92 1.14
C VAL A 26 4.17 6.93 2.44
N HIS A 27 4.62 7.73 3.41
CA HIS A 27 3.88 7.98 4.66
C HIS A 27 2.51 8.64 4.40
N GLY A 28 1.55 8.43 5.29
CA GLY A 28 0.23 9.08 5.24
C GLY A 28 -0.84 8.25 5.93
N ASN A 29 -1.60 7.46 5.16
CA ASN A 29 -2.62 6.56 5.71
C ASN A 29 -2.01 5.52 6.67
N ALA A 30 -0.80 5.07 6.36
CA ALA A 30 0.03 4.19 7.19
C ALA A 30 1.50 4.63 7.06
N HIS A 31 2.39 4.01 7.82
CA HIS A 31 3.84 4.14 7.59
C HIS A 31 4.21 3.61 6.19
N ALA A 32 5.26 4.17 5.57
CA ALA A 32 5.65 3.82 4.20
C ALA A 32 5.90 2.30 4.03
N GLU A 33 6.58 1.67 4.99
CA GLU A 33 6.87 0.23 4.98
C GLU A 33 5.58 -0.61 5.10
N THR A 34 4.67 -0.24 6.01
CA THR A 34 3.34 -0.86 6.14
C THR A 34 2.55 -0.72 4.85
N ALA A 35 2.57 0.48 4.26
CA ALA A 35 1.91 0.78 2.99
C ALA A 35 2.48 -0.06 1.83
N ALA A 36 3.79 -0.34 1.82
CA ALA A 36 4.42 -1.23 0.84
C ALA A 36 3.99 -2.69 1.04
N ALA A 37 4.00 -3.16 2.29
CA ALA A 37 3.54 -4.51 2.65
C ALA A 37 2.08 -4.73 2.24
N ASN A 38 1.23 -3.74 2.49
CA ASN A 38 -0.17 -3.74 2.09
C ASN A 38 -0.33 -3.77 0.56
N ALA A 39 0.50 -3.03 -0.18
CA ALA A 39 0.49 -3.09 -1.64
C ALA A 39 0.81 -4.49 -2.16
N GLN A 40 1.88 -5.11 -1.64
CA GLN A 40 2.26 -6.47 -2.01
C GLN A 40 1.16 -7.47 -1.66
N HIS A 41 0.54 -7.34 -0.49
CA HIS A 41 -0.58 -8.18 -0.08
C HIS A 41 -1.75 -8.09 -1.08
N VAL A 42 -2.14 -6.88 -1.48
CA VAL A 42 -3.22 -6.67 -2.45
C VAL A 42 -2.84 -7.20 -3.84
N PHE A 43 -1.60 -6.99 -4.29
CA PHE A 43 -1.11 -7.53 -5.56
C PHE A 43 -1.12 -9.07 -5.58
N ASP A 44 -0.69 -9.72 -4.50
CA ASP A 44 -0.68 -11.17 -4.39
C ASP A 44 -2.13 -11.74 -4.51
N LEU A 45 -3.15 -11.02 -3.99
CA LEU A 45 -4.57 -11.42 -4.10
C LEU A 45 -5.11 -11.39 -5.53
N VAL A 46 -4.56 -10.54 -6.41
CA VAL A 46 -5.03 -10.39 -7.80
C VAL A 46 -4.04 -10.95 -8.84
N GLY A 47 -3.05 -11.72 -8.40
CA GLY A 47 -2.08 -12.35 -9.29
C GLY A 47 -1.06 -11.39 -9.91
N LEU A 48 -0.81 -10.25 -9.28
CA LEU A 48 0.16 -9.24 -9.69
C LEU A 48 1.41 -9.20 -8.78
N GLY A 49 1.72 -10.32 -8.12
CA GLY A 49 2.79 -10.40 -7.11
C GLY A 49 4.21 -10.06 -7.61
N ASP A 50 4.42 -10.06 -8.93
CA ASP A 50 5.70 -9.70 -9.56
C ASP A 50 5.85 -8.19 -9.84
N VAL A 51 4.81 -7.39 -9.61
CA VAL A 51 4.88 -5.93 -9.77
C VAL A 51 5.84 -5.35 -8.73
N PRO A 52 6.87 -4.58 -9.13
CA PRO A 52 7.86 -4.06 -8.19
C PRO A 52 7.23 -3.01 -7.28
N VAL A 53 7.44 -3.18 -5.97
CA VAL A 53 7.04 -2.25 -4.92
C VAL A 53 8.28 -1.60 -4.30
N ALA A 54 8.32 -0.28 -4.27
CA ALA A 54 9.39 0.48 -3.62
C ALA A 54 8.89 1.22 -2.37
N VAL A 55 9.71 1.23 -1.32
CA VAL A 55 9.49 2.07 -0.14
C VAL A 55 10.06 3.46 -0.42
N GLY A 56 9.18 4.46 -0.44
CA GLY A 56 9.53 5.86 -0.64
C GLY A 56 9.69 6.61 0.68
N ALA A 57 9.32 7.90 0.67
CA ALA A 57 9.55 8.79 1.80
C ALA A 57 8.80 8.36 3.07
N ALA A 58 9.54 8.20 4.17
CA ALA A 58 9.01 7.87 5.48
C ALA A 58 8.41 9.08 6.23
N ALA A 59 8.67 10.31 5.76
CA ALA A 59 8.21 11.53 6.41
C ALA A 59 7.98 12.69 5.42
N PRO A 60 7.14 13.67 5.80
CA PRO A 60 6.95 14.88 5.00
C PRO A 60 8.23 15.71 4.91
N LEU A 61 8.32 16.58 3.91
CA LEU A 61 9.51 17.42 3.69
C LEU A 61 9.78 18.44 4.83
N ALA A 62 8.73 18.98 5.46
CA ALA A 62 8.86 20.12 6.37
C ALA A 62 7.86 20.13 7.54
N GLN A 63 7.21 18.99 7.83
CA GLN A 63 6.24 18.88 8.93
C GLN A 63 6.35 17.52 9.61
N PRO A 64 5.86 17.37 10.86
CA PRO A 64 5.85 16.09 11.55
C PRO A 64 5.03 15.03 10.79
N VAL A 65 5.45 13.78 10.92
CA VAL A 65 4.66 12.63 10.44
C VAL A 65 3.33 12.60 11.18
N SER A 66 2.25 12.40 10.42
CA SER A 66 0.92 12.13 10.94
C SER A 66 0.38 10.92 10.20
N ILE A 67 -0.11 9.93 10.96
CA ILE A 67 -0.67 8.68 10.44
C ILE A 67 -2.17 8.62 10.74
N SER A 68 -2.97 8.28 9.72
CA SER A 68 -4.43 8.23 9.81
C SER A 68 -4.97 6.88 10.31
N GLY A 69 -4.36 6.31 11.37
CA GLY A 69 -4.75 4.99 11.90
C GLY A 69 -6.22 4.90 12.36
N HIS A 70 -6.81 6.01 12.80
CA HIS A 70 -8.23 6.08 13.16
C HIS A 70 -9.20 5.86 11.98
N VAL A 71 -8.74 6.06 10.74
CA VAL A 71 -9.54 5.83 9.51
C VAL A 71 -9.22 4.46 8.91
N HIS A 72 -7.93 4.11 8.87
CA HIS A 72 -7.43 2.96 8.11
C HIS A 72 -7.04 1.76 8.97
N GLY A 73 -7.21 1.83 10.29
CA GLY A 73 -6.69 0.83 11.22
C GLY A 73 -5.17 0.96 11.41
N ASP A 74 -4.65 0.31 12.46
CA ASP A 74 -3.22 0.32 12.78
C ASP A 74 -2.38 -0.40 11.71
N ASP A 75 -3.01 -1.29 10.94
CA ASP A 75 -2.42 -2.00 9.80
C ASP A 75 -2.55 -1.24 8.47
N GLY A 76 -3.31 -0.14 8.42
CA GLY A 76 -3.60 0.62 7.20
C GLY A 76 -4.65 -0.02 6.27
N LEU A 77 -5.18 -1.21 6.58
CA LEU A 77 -6.17 -1.92 5.76
C LEU A 77 -7.43 -2.32 6.54
N GLY A 78 -7.72 -1.65 7.65
CA GLY A 78 -8.93 -1.86 8.44
C GLY A 78 -8.96 -3.23 9.14
N GLY A 79 -7.79 -3.75 9.53
CA GLY A 79 -7.64 -5.07 10.13
C GLY A 79 -7.45 -6.22 9.14
N GLN A 80 -7.31 -5.92 7.84
CA GLN A 80 -7.16 -6.89 6.75
C GLN A 80 -5.76 -6.87 6.12
N GLY A 81 -4.78 -6.24 6.78
CA GLY A 81 -3.39 -6.24 6.38
C GLY A 81 -2.74 -7.64 6.45
N PRO A 82 -1.55 -7.80 5.84
CA PRO A 82 -0.85 -9.08 5.85
C PRO A 82 -0.55 -9.55 7.28
N ALA A 83 -0.83 -10.82 7.56
CA ALA A 83 -0.55 -11.44 8.86
C ALA A 83 0.95 -11.66 9.14
N ALA A 84 1.78 -11.60 8.09
CA ALA A 84 3.23 -11.81 8.16
C ALA A 84 3.99 -10.52 7.79
N ALA A 85 5.22 -10.39 8.29
CA ALA A 85 6.09 -9.26 7.98
C ALA A 85 6.39 -9.15 6.46
N PRO A 86 6.61 -7.93 5.94
CA PRO A 86 6.91 -7.72 4.52
C PRO A 86 8.13 -8.54 4.05
N ARG A 87 8.06 -9.00 2.80
CA ARG A 87 9.20 -9.63 2.11
C ARG A 87 10.27 -8.54 1.80
N PRO A 88 11.57 -8.85 1.96
CA PRO A 88 12.66 -7.92 1.65
C PRO A 88 12.75 -7.60 0.15
#